data_AF-A0A7V8W759-F1
#
_entry.id   AF-A0A7V8W759-F1
#
_cell.length_a   1.000
_cell.length_b   1.000
_cell.length_c   1.000
_cell.angle_alpha   90.00
_cell.angle_beta   90.00
_cell.angle_gamma   90.00
#
_symmetry.space_group_name_H-M   'P 1'
#
loop_
_entity.id
_entity.type
_entity.pdbx_description
1 polymer ?
#
loop_
_entity_poly.entity_id
_entity_poly.type
_entity_poly.pdbx_seq_one_letter_code
_entity_poly.pdbx_strand_id
1 'polypeptide(L)'
;MPSDHEALDFVTIAGLLQYGDVFARTPRIAADHIALPPGSPVVPDRIHRAREATDAIHLFVTRAQEGFASAADYRMARRRLLDDACGGDTLVFFAAWNRMLAEGALTPLLQAPIGTVRKPTRRRPVAIVPRTQLTLQLAEGRIVLDLGDDRYWLLPRDMSNRTLLFTMRHGVSHVESKTHRVGCRLANTLDPERGRTKADAVGAALARMVGVVGQQLDFLHLHNYLDPRAFLHFISRSPNTRELFERVSSALGATGAAAIEPTFEPALESSDFGWVTGVEKSVEAQEAATAFGVDLKTAKRLLKHPLYSYPGGHSFFDLYVDVIDGLHQLAQSRQGHVACLYTHSSTMRALMIYLDPRPFHEAFGEFSDYKEGQDNVVLLTYEQDQLSGYSTAVGLSAHERTTREAWISVEQSRRDRVTLQPRQLRRLVALVSGGDFAGAGAALKELYASGSRFGVSTHFVRHGFLGLANNWIHEVQEHDTRGMVGQASSPIGSSRFEDFKDERIQQAAIRHLQPYMENGALVVL
;
A
#
# COMPACT_ATOMS: atom_id res chain seq x y z
N MET A 1 -8.71 14.54 -22.72
CA MET A 1 -8.57 13.20 -23.35
C MET A 1 -9.39 12.25 -22.50
N PRO A 2 -10.41 11.55 -23.04
CA PRO A 2 -11.18 10.62 -22.23
C PRO A 2 -10.28 9.45 -21.86
N SER A 3 -10.21 9.14 -20.56
CA SER A 3 -9.53 7.95 -20.03
C SER A 3 -10.19 6.70 -20.60
N ASP A 4 -9.39 5.67 -20.88
CA ASP A 4 -9.85 4.29 -21.13
C ASP A 4 -10.74 3.80 -19.97
N HIS A 5 -12.00 4.21 -19.95
CA HIS A 5 -13.04 3.47 -19.26
C HIS A 5 -13.28 2.23 -20.10
N GLU A 6 -12.52 1.18 -19.80
CA GLU A 6 -12.71 -0.15 -20.36
C GLU A 6 -14.17 -0.57 -20.05
N ALA A 7 -15.09 -0.32 -20.98
CA ALA A 7 -16.53 -0.49 -20.76
C ALA A 7 -16.88 -1.93 -20.37
N LEU A 8 -17.66 -2.11 -19.31
CA LEU A 8 -18.10 -3.40 -18.77
C LEU A 8 -19.49 -3.78 -19.33
N ASP A 9 -19.75 -3.45 -20.60
CA ASP A 9 -21.08 -3.57 -21.23
C ASP A 9 -21.64 -5.01 -21.25
N PHE A 10 -20.76 -6.01 -21.14
CA PHE A 10 -21.11 -7.43 -21.05
C PHE A 10 -21.81 -7.81 -19.73
N VAL A 11 -21.74 -6.97 -18.69
CA VAL A 11 -22.28 -7.28 -17.37
C VAL A 11 -23.78 -6.99 -17.34
N THR A 12 -24.61 -8.03 -17.38
CA THR A 12 -26.07 -7.91 -17.30
C THR A 12 -26.60 -8.37 -15.94
N ILE A 13 -27.77 -7.85 -15.51
CA ILE A 13 -28.44 -8.31 -14.28
C ILE A 13 -28.72 -9.81 -14.34
N ALA A 14 -29.19 -10.32 -15.49
CA ALA A 14 -29.47 -11.74 -15.66
C ALA A 14 -28.20 -12.59 -15.52
N GLY A 15 -27.08 -12.19 -16.15
CA GLY A 15 -25.80 -12.88 -16.00
C GLY A 15 -25.25 -12.82 -14.58
N LEU A 16 -25.40 -11.68 -13.88
CA LEU A 16 -25.02 -11.55 -12.48
C LEU A 16 -25.84 -12.49 -11.58
N LEU A 17 -27.16 -12.54 -11.77
CA LEU A 17 -28.01 -13.44 -11.00
C LEU A 17 -27.67 -14.92 -11.29
N GLN A 18 -27.43 -15.28 -12.56
CA GLN A 18 -26.99 -16.63 -12.93
C GLN A 18 -25.67 -16.99 -12.22
N TYR A 19 -24.66 -16.11 -12.31
CA TYR A 19 -23.36 -16.28 -11.63
C TYR A 19 -23.53 -16.43 -10.11
N GLY A 20 -24.33 -15.56 -9.49
CA GLY A 20 -24.55 -15.56 -8.05
C GLY A 20 -25.30 -16.80 -7.58
N ASP A 21 -26.32 -17.25 -8.33
CA ASP A 21 -27.10 -18.44 -8.02
C ASP A 21 -26.25 -19.72 -8.09
N VAL A 22 -25.28 -19.81 -9.01
CA VAL A 22 -24.33 -20.94 -9.06
C VAL A 22 -23.66 -21.10 -7.69
N PHE A 23 -23.07 -20.04 -7.14
CA PHE A 23 -22.36 -20.15 -5.85
C PHE A 23 -23.28 -20.23 -4.64
N ALA A 24 -24.45 -19.60 -4.67
CA ALA A 24 -25.43 -19.68 -3.59
C ALA A 24 -26.04 -21.09 -3.46
N ARG A 25 -26.19 -21.82 -4.57
CA ARG A 25 -26.78 -23.16 -4.61
C ARG A 25 -25.77 -24.29 -4.58
N THR A 26 -24.50 -24.02 -4.89
CA THR A 26 -23.45 -25.05 -4.84
C THR A 26 -23.40 -25.63 -3.43
N PRO A 27 -23.81 -26.90 -3.22
CA PRO A 27 -23.67 -27.53 -1.93
C PRO A 27 -22.18 -27.74 -1.74
N ARG A 28 -21.57 -26.83 -0.99
CA ARG A 28 -20.22 -27.07 -0.49
C ARG A 28 -20.41 -28.05 0.63
N ILE A 29 -19.75 -29.19 0.55
CA ILE A 29 -19.46 -29.97 1.75
C ILE A 29 -18.97 -28.91 2.75
N ALA A 30 -19.69 -28.76 3.85
CA ALA A 30 -19.21 -27.99 4.97
C ALA A 30 -17.93 -28.70 5.41
N ALA A 31 -16.82 -28.46 4.71
CA ALA A 31 -15.53 -28.69 5.29
C ALA A 31 -15.59 -27.91 6.58
N ASP A 32 -15.25 -28.54 7.71
CA ASP A 32 -15.49 -28.06 9.08
C ASP A 32 -14.93 -26.64 9.37
N HIS A 33 -14.26 -26.04 8.39
CA HIS A 33 -13.55 -24.78 8.41
C HIS A 33 -14.17 -23.69 7.52
N ILE A 34 -15.30 -23.90 6.83
CA ILE A 34 -15.94 -22.86 5.99
C ILE A 34 -17.30 -22.46 6.55
N ALA A 35 -17.43 -21.20 6.96
CA ALA A 35 -18.71 -20.56 7.21
C ALA A 35 -19.27 -19.97 5.90
N LEU A 36 -20.51 -20.27 5.57
CA LEU A 36 -21.21 -19.64 4.44
C LEU A 36 -22.24 -18.65 4.96
N PRO A 37 -22.59 -17.59 4.19
CA PRO A 37 -23.65 -16.70 4.60
C PRO A 37 -24.97 -17.48 4.67
N PRO A 38 -25.89 -17.07 5.57
CA PRO A 38 -27.19 -17.71 5.69
C PRO A 38 -27.96 -17.63 4.37
N GLY A 39 -28.89 -18.56 4.17
CA GLY A 39 -29.82 -18.50 3.04
C GLY A 39 -30.52 -17.14 3.02
N SER A 40 -30.50 -16.47 1.87
CA SER A 40 -31.20 -15.19 1.69
C SER A 40 -32.68 -15.45 1.36
N PRO A 41 -33.60 -14.56 1.78
CA PRO A 41 -34.97 -14.59 1.30
C PRO A 41 -34.98 -14.60 -0.23
N VAL A 42 -35.79 -15.45 -0.83
CA VAL A 42 -35.96 -15.48 -2.28
C VAL A 42 -37.10 -14.55 -2.64
N VAL A 43 -36.76 -13.40 -3.21
CA VAL A 43 -37.77 -12.44 -3.67
C VAL A 43 -38.27 -12.85 -5.06
N PRO A 44 -39.59 -12.82 -5.33
CA PRO A 44 -40.12 -13.04 -6.67
C PRO A 44 -39.56 -12.02 -7.67
N ASP A 45 -39.27 -12.46 -8.89
CA ASP A 45 -38.74 -11.61 -9.97
C ASP A 45 -37.51 -10.76 -9.57
N ARG A 46 -36.43 -11.46 -9.20
CA ARG A 46 -35.13 -10.85 -8.88
C ARG A 46 -34.62 -9.89 -9.96
N ILE A 47 -34.96 -10.13 -11.24
CA ILE A 47 -34.51 -9.27 -12.34
C ILE A 47 -35.18 -7.91 -12.23
N HIS A 48 -36.51 -7.89 -12.11
CA HIS A 48 -37.26 -6.64 -11.96
C HIS A 48 -36.82 -5.90 -10.69
N ARG A 49 -36.73 -6.61 -9.56
CA ARG A 49 -36.30 -5.98 -8.30
C ARG A 49 -34.88 -5.42 -8.36
N ALA A 50 -33.94 -6.13 -8.99
CA ALA A 50 -32.58 -5.62 -9.14
C ALA A 50 -32.52 -4.36 -10.02
N ARG A 51 -33.41 -4.24 -11.01
CA ARG A 51 -33.55 -3.00 -11.81
C ARG A 51 -34.11 -1.85 -10.97
N GLU A 52 -35.15 -2.08 -10.17
CA GLU A 52 -35.67 -1.05 -9.27
C GLU A 52 -34.61 -0.60 -8.26
N ALA A 53 -33.82 -1.54 -7.74
CA ALA A 53 -32.78 -1.25 -6.76
C ALA A 53 -31.64 -0.38 -7.31
N THR A 54 -31.42 -0.31 -8.63
CA THR A 54 -30.38 0.59 -9.19
C THR A 54 -30.70 2.06 -8.92
N ASP A 55 -31.96 2.46 -8.91
CA ASP A 55 -32.36 3.84 -8.64
C ASP A 55 -32.03 4.24 -7.19
N ALA A 56 -32.29 3.33 -6.23
CA ALA A 56 -31.92 3.52 -4.84
C ALA A 56 -30.40 3.59 -4.65
N ILE A 57 -29.63 2.77 -5.39
CA ILE A 57 -28.17 2.80 -5.38
C ILE A 57 -27.66 4.13 -5.97
N HIS A 58 -28.27 4.66 -7.03
CA HIS A 58 -27.90 5.96 -7.59
C HIS A 58 -28.09 7.10 -6.59
N LEU A 59 -29.21 7.10 -5.84
CA LEU A 59 -29.43 8.06 -4.75
C LEU A 59 -28.39 7.91 -3.64
N PHE A 60 -28.03 6.68 -3.29
CA PHE A 60 -26.95 6.42 -2.33
C PHE A 60 -25.60 6.97 -2.80
N VAL A 61 -25.23 6.79 -4.07
CA VAL A 61 -23.99 7.34 -4.62
C VAL A 61 -24.01 8.86 -4.63
N THR A 62 -25.14 9.47 -4.98
CA THR A 62 -25.32 10.93 -4.94
C THR A 62 -25.07 11.46 -3.54
N ARG A 63 -25.68 10.83 -2.52
CA ARG A 63 -25.42 11.14 -1.11
C ARG A 63 -23.95 10.93 -0.74
N ALA A 64 -23.32 9.88 -1.24
CA ALA A 64 -21.92 9.59 -0.95
C ALA A 64 -20.96 10.68 -1.47
N GLN A 65 -21.32 11.38 -2.54
CA GLN A 65 -20.56 12.54 -3.04
C GLN A 65 -20.62 13.72 -2.07
N GLU A 66 -21.76 13.93 -1.40
CA GLU A 66 -21.91 14.93 -0.33
C GLU A 66 -21.13 14.52 0.92
N GLY A 67 -21.02 13.20 1.15
CA GLY A 67 -20.21 12.59 2.20
C GLY A 67 -21.01 11.89 3.28
N PHE A 68 -20.28 11.13 4.10
CA PHE A 68 -20.81 10.52 5.32
C PHE A 68 -20.04 11.06 6.53
N ALA A 69 -20.78 11.38 7.59
CA ALA A 69 -20.19 11.88 8.84
C ALA A 69 -19.28 10.83 9.49
N SER A 70 -19.67 9.56 9.42
CA SER A 70 -18.89 8.42 9.92
C SER A 70 -18.96 7.21 8.99
N ALA A 71 -18.04 6.25 9.17
CA ALA A 71 -18.14 4.96 8.50
C ALA A 71 -19.37 4.15 8.95
N ALA A 72 -19.85 4.36 10.19
CA ALA A 72 -21.10 3.76 10.67
C ALA A 72 -22.31 4.26 9.86
N ASP A 73 -22.37 5.55 9.52
CA ASP A 73 -23.43 6.10 8.68
C ASP A 73 -23.39 5.54 7.26
N TYR A 74 -22.19 5.37 6.69
CA TYR A 74 -21.98 4.70 5.41
C TYR A 74 -22.50 3.25 5.44
N ARG A 75 -22.06 2.46 6.45
CA ARG A 75 -22.49 1.07 6.64
C ARG A 75 -24.00 0.96 6.77
N MET A 76 -24.61 1.80 7.60
CA MET A 76 -26.06 1.82 7.82
C MET A 76 -26.82 2.19 6.54
N ALA A 77 -26.36 3.21 5.80
CA ALA A 77 -26.97 3.61 4.54
C ALA A 77 -26.91 2.48 3.49
N ARG A 78 -25.75 1.82 3.38
CA ARG A 78 -25.58 0.66 2.50
C ARG A 78 -26.44 -0.53 2.95
N ARG A 79 -26.59 -0.75 4.26
CA ARG A 79 -27.44 -1.82 4.81
C ARG A 79 -28.92 -1.60 4.47
N ARG A 80 -29.40 -0.36 4.55
CA ARG A 80 -30.77 0.00 4.13
C ARG A 80 -31.05 -0.30 2.66
N LEU A 81 -30.06 -0.15 1.77
CA LEU A 81 -30.24 -0.56 0.36
C LEU A 81 -30.55 -2.07 0.24
N LEU A 82 -29.87 -2.90 1.02
CA LEU A 82 -30.12 -4.34 1.04
C LEU A 82 -31.51 -4.64 1.63
N ASP A 83 -31.81 -4.07 2.79
CA ASP A 83 -33.04 -4.40 3.51
C ASP A 83 -34.28 -3.83 2.80
N ASP A 84 -34.26 -2.55 2.41
CA ASP A 84 -35.41 -1.83 1.88
C ASP A 84 -35.57 -2.01 0.36
N ALA A 85 -34.52 -1.75 -0.42
CA ALA A 85 -34.60 -1.78 -1.88
C ALA A 85 -34.48 -3.21 -2.46
N CYS A 86 -33.74 -4.09 -1.79
CA CYS A 86 -33.53 -5.47 -2.25
C CYS A 86 -34.39 -6.50 -1.50
N GLY A 87 -35.21 -6.08 -0.53
CA GLY A 87 -36.05 -6.98 0.27
C GLY A 87 -35.26 -7.99 1.10
N GLY A 88 -34.03 -7.64 1.49
CA GLY A 88 -33.10 -8.52 2.18
C GLY A 88 -32.44 -9.60 1.30
N ASP A 89 -32.75 -9.68 0.00
CA ASP A 89 -32.13 -10.65 -0.91
C ASP A 89 -30.74 -10.16 -1.34
N THR A 90 -29.70 -10.81 -0.83
CA THR A 90 -28.32 -10.41 -1.10
C THR A 90 -27.88 -10.67 -2.54
N LEU A 91 -28.56 -11.55 -3.30
CA LEU A 91 -28.30 -11.73 -4.73
C LEU A 91 -28.92 -10.61 -5.57
N VAL A 92 -30.07 -10.08 -5.16
CA VAL A 92 -30.65 -8.87 -5.76
C VAL A 92 -29.72 -7.68 -5.55
N PHE A 93 -29.25 -7.48 -4.30
CA PHE A 93 -28.27 -6.42 -4.00
C PHE A 93 -26.98 -6.58 -4.82
N PHE A 94 -26.43 -7.80 -4.87
CA PHE A 94 -25.24 -8.12 -5.67
C PHE A 94 -25.42 -7.76 -7.15
N ALA A 95 -26.55 -8.14 -7.74
CA ALA A 95 -26.83 -7.90 -9.15
C ALA A 95 -27.03 -6.40 -9.45
N ALA A 96 -27.80 -5.70 -8.63
CA ALA A 96 -28.04 -4.27 -8.79
C ALA A 96 -26.73 -3.45 -8.62
N TRP A 97 -25.96 -3.75 -7.57
CA TRP A 97 -24.71 -3.07 -7.27
C TRP A 97 -23.68 -3.27 -8.38
N ASN A 98 -23.44 -4.51 -8.81
CA ASN A 98 -22.44 -4.77 -9.84
C ASN A 98 -22.90 -4.34 -11.25
N ARG A 99 -24.22 -4.21 -11.48
CA ARG A 99 -24.72 -3.55 -12.69
C ARG A 99 -24.38 -2.06 -12.68
N MET A 100 -24.62 -1.37 -11.56
CA MET A 100 -24.25 0.03 -11.42
C MET A 100 -22.74 0.26 -11.51
N LEU A 101 -21.96 -0.71 -11.01
CA LEU A 101 -20.52 -0.71 -11.18
C LEU A 101 -20.14 -0.78 -12.67
N ALA A 102 -20.76 -1.69 -13.42
CA ALA A 102 -20.46 -1.88 -14.83
C ALA A 102 -20.75 -0.63 -15.69
N GLU A 103 -21.76 0.15 -15.29
CA GLU A 103 -22.11 1.43 -15.91
C GLU A 103 -21.20 2.59 -15.46
N GLY A 104 -20.22 2.33 -14.58
CA GLY A 104 -19.31 3.34 -14.04
C GLY A 104 -19.92 4.24 -12.97
N ALA A 105 -21.21 4.05 -12.63
CA ALA A 105 -21.95 4.91 -11.74
C ALA A 105 -21.42 4.90 -10.29
N LEU A 106 -20.75 3.84 -9.86
CA LEU A 106 -20.20 3.75 -8.50
C LEU A 106 -18.85 4.45 -8.30
N THR A 107 -18.20 4.91 -9.38
CA THR A 107 -16.87 5.56 -9.33
C THR A 107 -16.75 6.65 -8.26
N PRO A 108 -17.76 7.52 -8.04
CA PRO A 108 -17.68 8.56 -7.02
C PRO A 108 -17.47 8.04 -5.58
N LEU A 109 -17.87 6.80 -5.29
CA LEU A 109 -17.64 6.19 -3.96
C LEU A 109 -16.15 6.14 -3.59
N LEU A 110 -15.26 5.98 -4.57
CA LEU A 110 -13.80 5.93 -4.32
C LEU A 110 -13.22 7.26 -3.83
N GLN A 111 -13.99 8.34 -3.93
CA GLN A 111 -13.62 9.69 -3.49
C GLN A 111 -14.55 10.21 -2.38
N ALA A 112 -15.54 9.41 -1.96
CA ALA A 112 -16.53 9.81 -0.98
C ALA A 112 -15.86 10.20 0.35
N PRO A 113 -16.13 11.41 0.88
CA PRO A 113 -15.58 11.81 2.16
C PRO A 113 -16.33 11.11 3.29
N ILE A 114 -15.72 10.07 3.87
CA ILE A 114 -16.28 9.26 4.96
C ILE A 114 -15.43 9.46 6.22
N GLY A 115 -15.91 10.24 7.19
CA GLY A 115 -15.29 10.40 8.53
C GLY A 115 -13.76 10.33 8.59
N THR A 116 -13.25 9.40 9.41
CA THR A 116 -11.82 9.07 9.61
C THR A 116 -11.16 8.35 8.43
N VAL A 117 -11.96 7.86 7.47
CA VAL A 117 -11.50 7.14 6.27
C VAL A 117 -11.02 8.10 5.17
N ARG A 118 -11.25 9.41 5.35
CA ARG A 118 -10.69 10.46 4.47
C ARG A 118 -9.18 10.31 4.35
N LYS A 119 -8.72 10.15 3.11
CA LYS A 119 -7.30 9.96 2.83
C LYS A 119 -6.45 11.14 3.31
N PRO A 120 -5.24 10.90 3.83
CA PRO A 120 -4.32 11.96 4.18
C PRO A 120 -3.90 12.74 2.93
N THR A 121 -3.88 14.06 3.02
CA THR A 121 -3.51 14.94 1.89
C THR A 121 -2.00 15.03 1.67
N ARG A 122 -1.21 14.61 2.66
CA ARG A 122 0.26 14.61 2.64
C ARG A 122 0.78 13.39 3.39
N ARG A 123 1.94 12.89 2.98
CA ARG A 123 2.62 11.81 3.71
C ARG A 123 3.07 12.33 5.07
N ARG A 124 2.55 11.74 6.16
CA ARG A 124 3.01 12.05 7.52
C ARG A 124 4.39 11.43 7.79
N PRO A 125 5.18 12.01 8.70
CA PRO A 125 6.45 11.44 9.13
C PRO A 125 6.31 9.97 9.52
N VAL A 126 7.30 9.18 9.13
CA VAL A 126 7.42 7.76 9.51
C VAL A 126 8.19 7.65 10.83
N ALA A 127 7.99 6.56 11.57
CA ALA A 127 8.68 6.34 12.84
C ALA A 127 10.17 5.96 12.64
N ILE A 128 10.50 5.24 11.58
CA ILE A 128 11.86 4.84 11.23
C ILE A 128 12.27 5.58 9.96
N VAL A 129 13.32 6.41 10.07
CA VAL A 129 13.82 7.25 8.98
C VAL A 129 15.24 6.85 8.58
N PRO A 130 15.59 6.87 7.28
CA PRO A 130 16.98 6.80 6.88
C PRO A 130 17.80 7.95 7.47
N ARG A 131 19.06 7.71 7.79
CA ARG A 131 20.01 8.68 8.33
C ARG A 131 20.11 9.94 7.47
N THR A 132 20.04 9.78 6.15
CA THR A 132 20.06 10.87 5.16
C THR A 132 18.81 11.75 5.17
N GLN A 133 17.71 11.25 5.74
CA GLN A 133 16.42 11.95 5.80
C GLN A 133 16.13 12.54 7.19
N LEU A 134 16.98 12.29 8.19
CA LEU A 134 16.85 12.89 9.51
C LEU A 134 17.02 14.41 9.43
N THR A 135 16.05 15.15 9.97
CA THR A 135 16.10 16.61 10.09
C THR A 135 15.83 17.02 11.54
N LEU A 136 16.24 18.24 11.92
CA LEU A 136 15.96 18.78 13.26
C LEU A 136 14.47 18.76 13.59
N GLN A 137 13.62 19.13 12.63
CA GLN A 137 12.16 19.12 12.78
C GLN A 137 11.60 17.71 13.03
N LEU A 138 12.18 16.68 12.40
CA LEU A 138 11.76 15.29 12.63
C LEU A 138 12.22 14.76 14.00
N ALA A 139 13.36 15.22 14.50
CA ALA A 139 13.90 14.82 15.80
C ALA A 139 13.28 15.59 16.98
N GLU A 140 12.68 16.75 16.73
CA GLU A 140 12.13 17.63 17.76
C GLU A 140 11.05 16.92 18.59
N GLY A 141 11.20 16.97 19.92
CA GLY A 141 10.29 16.32 20.87
C GLY A 141 10.33 14.78 20.86
N ARG A 142 11.28 14.17 20.14
CA ARG A 142 11.43 12.71 20.02
C ARG A 142 12.73 12.23 20.66
N ILE A 143 12.80 10.93 20.91
CA ILE A 143 14.00 10.18 21.24
C ILE A 143 14.49 9.60 19.91
N VAL A 144 15.74 9.85 19.55
CA VAL A 144 16.33 9.34 18.30
C VAL A 144 17.25 8.20 18.66
N LEU A 145 16.88 6.98 18.27
CA LEU A 145 17.69 5.79 18.51
C LEU A 145 18.28 5.27 17.20
N ASP A 146 19.57 4.97 17.21
CA ASP A 146 20.27 4.36 16.08
C ASP A 146 19.95 2.87 16.02
N LEU A 147 19.33 2.43 14.93
CA LEU A 147 19.02 1.03 14.68
C LEU A 147 20.15 0.31 13.91
N GLY A 148 21.21 1.01 13.52
CA GLY A 148 22.17 0.56 12.53
C GLY A 148 21.62 0.61 11.10
N ASP A 149 22.41 0.14 10.13
CA ASP A 149 22.05 0.13 8.70
C ASP A 149 21.57 1.51 8.18
N ASP A 150 22.18 2.60 8.67
CA ASP A 150 21.80 3.98 8.34
C ASP A 150 20.31 4.31 8.58
N ARG A 151 19.71 3.80 9.67
CA ARG A 151 18.33 4.12 10.06
C ARG A 151 18.23 4.56 11.52
N TYR A 152 17.36 5.53 11.76
CA TYR A 152 16.98 5.97 13.09
C TYR A 152 15.54 5.65 13.39
N TRP A 153 15.26 5.23 14.61
CA TRP A 153 13.91 5.20 15.15
C TRP A 153 13.64 6.48 15.93
N LEU A 154 12.66 7.24 15.47
CA LEU A 154 12.10 8.41 16.11
C LEU A 154 10.95 8.01 17.04
N LEU A 155 11.29 7.82 18.32
CA LEU A 155 10.36 7.42 19.36
C LEU A 155 9.72 8.63 20.04
N PRO A 156 8.41 8.61 20.34
CA PRO A 156 7.81 9.62 21.20
C PRO A 156 8.49 9.66 22.57
N ARG A 157 8.77 10.86 23.09
CA ARG A 157 9.19 11.05 24.49
C ARG A 157 8.07 10.78 25.49
N ASP A 158 6.84 11.03 25.05
CA ASP A 158 5.62 10.89 25.83
C ASP A 158 4.56 10.17 24.98
N MET A 159 3.83 9.27 25.64
CA MET A 159 2.78 8.44 25.06
C MET A 159 1.36 8.90 25.45
N SER A 160 1.18 9.86 26.36
CA SER A 160 -0.15 10.22 26.92
C SER A 160 -1.26 10.44 25.88
N ASN A 161 -0.93 11.03 24.73
CA ASN A 161 -1.89 11.29 23.64
C ASN A 161 -1.51 10.54 22.34
N ARG A 162 -0.81 9.41 22.47
CA ARG A 162 -0.30 8.62 21.33
C ARG A 162 -0.55 7.14 21.53
N THR A 163 -0.62 6.43 20.41
CA THR A 163 -0.65 4.97 20.40
C THR A 163 0.34 4.46 19.38
N LEU A 164 1.16 3.49 19.77
CA LEU A 164 2.04 2.80 18.82
C LEU A 164 1.39 1.51 18.39
N LEU A 165 1.30 1.30 17.08
CA LEU A 165 0.68 0.13 16.49
C LEU A 165 1.75 -0.68 15.75
N PHE A 166 1.98 -1.91 16.20
CA PHE A 166 2.69 -2.93 15.42
C PHE A 166 1.66 -3.79 14.69
N THR A 167 1.39 -3.45 13.43
CA THR A 167 0.49 -4.22 12.58
C THR A 167 1.27 -5.33 11.89
N MET A 168 0.89 -6.58 12.16
CA MET A 168 1.62 -7.76 11.75
C MET A 168 0.77 -8.65 10.87
N ARG A 169 1.23 -8.90 9.65
CA ARG A 169 0.54 -9.82 8.75
C ARG A 169 0.92 -11.26 9.08
N HIS A 170 -0.03 -12.17 9.00
CA HIS A 170 0.27 -13.59 9.02
C HIS A 170 1.18 -13.98 7.86
N GLY A 171 1.95 -15.05 8.10
CA GLY A 171 2.85 -15.62 7.11
C GLY A 171 2.09 -16.46 6.08
N VAL A 172 2.68 -17.61 5.77
CA VAL A 172 2.08 -18.57 4.83
C VAL A 172 0.96 -19.34 5.53
N SER A 173 -0.17 -19.50 4.87
CA SER A 173 -1.31 -20.27 5.36
C SER A 173 -1.45 -21.59 4.63
N HIS A 174 -2.17 -22.54 5.23
CA HIS A 174 -2.44 -23.85 4.64
C HIS A 174 -3.17 -23.73 3.29
N VAL A 175 -4.25 -22.93 3.23
CA VAL A 175 -4.90 -22.58 1.96
C VAL A 175 -4.33 -21.26 1.44
N GLU A 176 -3.74 -21.29 0.25
CA GLU A 176 -3.07 -20.12 -0.33
C GLU A 176 -4.07 -19.12 -0.94
N SER A 177 -3.98 -17.86 -0.49
CA SER A 177 -4.82 -16.76 -0.99
C SER A 177 -4.55 -16.41 -2.45
N LYS A 178 -3.41 -16.84 -2.99
CA LYS A 178 -3.05 -16.67 -4.41
C LYS A 178 -4.00 -17.44 -5.32
N THR A 179 -4.33 -18.67 -4.96
CA THR A 179 -5.13 -19.60 -5.78
C THR A 179 -6.59 -19.62 -5.37
N HIS A 180 -6.91 -19.41 -4.09
CA HIS A 180 -8.28 -19.50 -3.58
C HIS A 180 -8.80 -18.17 -3.02
N ARG A 181 -10.13 -18.05 -2.90
CA ARG A 181 -10.80 -16.95 -2.18
C ARG A 181 -10.80 -17.21 -0.68
N VAL A 182 -9.74 -16.75 -0.01
CA VAL A 182 -9.50 -16.95 1.43
C VAL A 182 -9.82 -15.67 2.20
N GLY A 183 -10.89 -15.68 2.99
CA GLY A 183 -11.39 -14.50 3.72
C GLY A 183 -11.89 -14.85 5.13
N CYS A 184 -12.64 -13.93 5.75
CA CYS A 184 -13.06 -14.04 7.16
C CYS A 184 -13.92 -15.27 7.46
N ARG A 185 -14.55 -15.84 6.43
CA ARG A 185 -15.42 -17.01 6.57
C ARG A 185 -14.71 -18.36 6.37
N LEU A 186 -13.41 -18.35 6.10
CA LEU A 186 -12.59 -19.57 6.05
C LEU A 186 -11.66 -19.61 7.27
N ALA A 187 -11.86 -20.58 8.15
CA ALA A 187 -11.03 -20.86 9.32
C ALA A 187 -9.68 -21.48 8.91
N ASN A 188 -8.88 -20.71 8.19
CA ASN A 188 -7.56 -21.10 7.69
C ASN A 188 -6.51 -20.97 8.81
N THR A 189 -5.55 -21.88 8.82
CA THR A 189 -4.43 -21.96 9.78
C THR A 189 -3.10 -21.68 9.09
N LEU A 190 -2.04 -21.42 9.87
CA LEU A 190 -0.72 -21.25 9.29
C LEU A 190 -0.25 -22.57 8.69
N ASP A 191 0.46 -22.48 7.58
CA ASP A 191 1.17 -23.63 7.02
C ASP A 191 2.13 -24.17 8.10
N PRO A 192 2.06 -25.47 8.46
CA PRO A 192 2.83 -26.01 9.58
C PRO A 192 4.34 -25.88 9.43
N GLU A 193 4.85 -25.96 8.19
CA GLU A 193 6.28 -25.92 7.90
C GLU A 193 6.73 -24.49 7.58
N ARG A 194 6.09 -23.84 6.60
CA ARG A 194 6.50 -22.53 6.09
C ARG A 194 5.92 -21.39 6.92
N GLY A 195 4.68 -21.52 7.34
CA GLY A 195 3.91 -20.48 8.02
C GLY A 195 4.39 -20.23 9.44
N ARG A 196 4.52 -21.31 10.23
CA ARG A 196 4.98 -21.25 11.62
C ARG A 196 6.41 -20.73 11.74
N THR A 197 7.34 -21.27 10.94
CA THR A 197 8.74 -20.78 10.90
C THR A 197 8.82 -19.30 10.55
N LYS A 198 7.98 -18.82 9.62
CA LYS A 198 7.93 -17.38 9.30
C LYS A 198 7.38 -16.54 10.45
N ALA A 199 6.34 -17.02 11.15
CA ALA A 199 5.80 -16.35 12.34
C ALA A 199 6.84 -16.27 13.47
N ASP A 200 7.56 -17.36 13.73
CA ASP A 200 8.65 -17.41 14.72
C ASP A 200 9.76 -16.41 14.36
N ALA A 201 10.16 -16.34 13.09
CA ALA A 201 11.17 -15.40 12.62
C ALA A 201 10.73 -13.92 12.81
N VAL A 202 9.44 -13.63 12.56
CA VAL A 202 8.86 -12.30 12.81
C VAL A 202 8.88 -11.96 14.30
N GLY A 203 8.42 -12.88 15.16
CA GLY A 203 8.43 -12.71 16.61
C GLY A 203 9.84 -12.47 17.15
N ALA A 204 10.80 -13.30 16.76
CA ALA A 204 12.19 -13.17 17.19
C ALA A 204 12.84 -11.85 16.74
N ALA A 205 12.54 -11.40 15.52
CA ALA A 205 13.07 -10.13 15.03
C ALA A 205 12.44 -8.92 15.73
N LEU A 206 11.12 -8.96 16.00
CA LEU A 206 10.47 -7.95 16.79
C LEU A 206 11.07 -7.90 18.20
N ALA A 207 11.15 -9.05 18.89
CA ALA A 207 11.72 -9.16 20.24
C ALA A 207 13.13 -8.58 20.34
N ARG A 208 14.01 -8.88 19.36
CA ARG A 208 15.35 -8.28 19.31
C ARG A 208 15.28 -6.75 19.17
N MET A 209 14.45 -6.25 18.26
CA MET A 209 14.33 -4.81 18.02
C MET A 209 13.83 -4.07 19.26
N VAL A 210 12.73 -4.52 19.88
CA VAL A 210 12.21 -3.88 21.10
C VAL A 210 13.12 -4.08 22.29
N GLY A 211 13.80 -5.22 22.42
CA GLY A 211 14.75 -5.47 23.51
C GLY A 211 15.94 -4.52 23.49
N VAL A 212 16.55 -4.30 22.32
CA VAL A 212 17.68 -3.35 22.17
C VAL A 212 17.23 -1.93 22.48
N VAL A 213 16.07 -1.52 21.95
CA VAL A 213 15.50 -0.20 22.20
C VAL A 213 15.14 -0.01 23.67
N GLY A 214 14.52 -1.00 24.30
CA GLY A 214 14.16 -0.98 25.71
C GLY A 214 15.39 -0.79 26.62
N GLN A 215 16.47 -1.52 26.35
CA GLN A 215 17.74 -1.34 27.09
C GLN A 215 18.31 0.08 26.96
N GLN A 216 18.17 0.71 25.79
CA GLN A 216 18.58 2.10 25.60
C GLN A 216 17.69 3.07 26.36
N LEU A 217 16.37 2.87 26.39
CA LEU A 217 15.45 3.67 27.20
C LEU A 217 15.76 3.54 28.69
N ASP A 218 16.03 2.32 29.16
CA ASP A 218 16.41 2.05 30.56
C ASP A 218 17.74 2.72 30.92
N PHE A 219 18.75 2.64 30.03
CA PHE A 219 20.04 3.31 30.20
C PHE A 219 19.89 4.84 30.28
N LEU A 220 18.96 5.41 29.51
CA LEU A 220 18.65 6.84 29.53
C LEU A 220 17.72 7.24 30.69
N HIS A 221 17.32 6.30 31.56
CA HIS A 221 16.35 6.50 32.64
C HIS A 221 15.01 7.09 32.16
N LEU A 222 14.56 6.68 30.97
CA LEU A 222 13.29 7.09 30.38
C LEU A 222 12.23 6.01 30.60
N HIS A 223 10.95 6.39 30.59
CA HIS A 223 9.85 5.45 30.69
C HIS A 223 9.87 4.46 29.52
N ASN A 224 10.13 3.19 29.82
CA ASN A 224 10.19 2.12 28.84
C ASN A 224 8.78 1.57 28.54
N TYR A 225 8.03 2.32 27.73
CA TYR A 225 6.73 1.88 27.22
C TYR A 225 6.84 0.74 26.18
N LEU A 226 8.05 0.30 25.85
CA LEU A 226 8.33 -0.79 24.92
C LEU A 226 8.60 -2.13 25.62
N ASP A 227 8.31 -2.22 26.93
CA ASP A 227 8.23 -3.49 27.65
C ASP A 227 7.14 -4.37 27.03
N PRO A 228 7.48 -5.50 26.40
CA PRO A 228 6.50 -6.35 25.72
C PRO A 228 5.41 -6.91 26.65
N ARG A 229 5.66 -6.95 27.97
CA ARG A 229 4.66 -7.40 28.96
C ARG A 229 3.47 -6.45 29.09
N ALA A 230 3.63 -5.20 28.66
CA ALA A 230 2.59 -4.18 28.68
C ALA A 230 1.84 -4.05 27.34
N PHE A 231 2.19 -4.85 26.33
CA PHE A 231 1.59 -4.74 25.00
C PHE A 231 0.15 -5.25 25.01
N LEU A 232 -0.72 -4.52 24.32
CA LEU A 232 -2.07 -4.96 24.04
C LEU A 232 -2.04 -5.83 22.76
N HIS A 233 -2.78 -6.94 22.75
CA HIS A 233 -2.77 -7.88 21.63
C HIS A 233 -4.17 -8.02 21.03
N PHE A 234 -4.28 -7.84 19.72
CA PHE A 234 -5.56 -7.86 19.00
C PHE A 234 -5.53 -8.83 17.82
N ILE A 235 -6.52 -9.71 17.73
CA ILE A 235 -6.66 -10.74 16.68
C ILE A 235 -8.03 -10.64 15.98
N SER A 236 -8.14 -11.28 14.81
CA SER A 236 -9.43 -11.57 14.18
C SER A 236 -9.99 -12.91 14.67
N ARG A 237 -11.15 -13.35 14.15
CA ARG A 237 -11.65 -14.73 14.38
C ARG A 237 -10.87 -15.79 13.61
N SER A 238 -10.00 -15.39 12.68
CA SER A 238 -9.21 -16.34 11.89
C SER A 238 -8.16 -17.06 12.76
N PRO A 239 -8.09 -18.41 12.70
CA PRO A 239 -7.05 -19.18 13.37
C PRO A 239 -5.62 -18.72 13.03
N ASN A 240 -5.36 -18.33 11.78
CA ASN A 240 -4.09 -17.73 11.35
C ASN A 240 -3.59 -16.60 12.28
N THR A 241 -4.50 -15.70 12.69
CA THR A 241 -4.13 -14.54 13.51
C THR A 241 -3.88 -14.92 14.96
N ARG A 242 -4.60 -15.93 15.49
CA ARG A 242 -4.36 -16.52 16.80
C ARG A 242 -2.99 -17.23 16.84
N GLU A 243 -2.70 -18.06 15.85
CA GLU A 243 -1.42 -18.77 15.77
C GLU A 243 -0.24 -17.80 15.61
N LEU A 244 -0.40 -16.74 14.81
CA LEU A 244 0.62 -15.68 14.71
C LEU A 244 0.84 -15.00 16.07
N PHE A 245 -0.24 -14.65 16.77
CA PHE A 245 -0.17 -14.08 18.11
C PHE A 245 0.62 -14.99 19.06
N GLU A 246 0.27 -16.28 19.14
CA GLU A 246 0.92 -17.24 20.06
C GLU A 246 2.42 -17.34 19.82
N ARG A 247 2.84 -17.35 18.56
CA ARG A 247 4.25 -17.42 18.15
C ARG A 247 5.00 -16.14 18.52
N VAL A 248 4.41 -14.99 18.21
CA VAL A 248 5.02 -13.68 18.47
C VAL A 248 5.07 -13.38 19.97
N SER A 249 3.99 -13.62 20.72
CA SER A 249 3.94 -13.37 22.17
C SER A 249 4.91 -14.28 22.94
N SER A 250 5.06 -15.53 22.50
CA SER A 250 6.09 -16.44 23.03
C SER A 250 7.50 -15.86 22.82
N ALA A 251 7.81 -15.39 21.60
CA ALA A 251 9.12 -14.79 21.30
C ALA A 251 9.38 -13.48 22.08
N LEU A 252 8.34 -12.73 22.42
CA LEU A 252 8.41 -11.50 23.23
C LEU A 252 8.63 -11.77 24.73
N GLY A 253 8.67 -13.03 25.16
CA GLY A 253 8.94 -13.39 26.56
C GLY A 253 7.69 -13.41 27.45
N ALA A 254 6.49 -13.52 26.87
CA ALA A 254 5.23 -13.66 27.62
C ALA A 254 5.05 -15.05 28.30
N THR A 255 6.05 -15.93 28.25
CA THR A 255 6.00 -17.25 28.88
C THR A 255 6.34 -17.15 30.38
N GLY A 256 5.35 -17.21 31.26
CA GLY A 256 5.57 -17.42 32.71
C GLY A 256 4.75 -16.57 33.69
N ALA A 257 3.97 -15.59 33.22
CA ALA A 257 2.87 -14.96 33.98
C ALA A 257 1.55 -15.35 33.29
N ALA A 258 0.40 -15.25 33.99
CA ALA A 258 -0.92 -15.62 33.46
C ALA A 258 -1.03 -15.33 31.95
N ALA A 259 -1.29 -16.36 31.13
CA ALA A 259 -1.20 -16.28 29.68
C ALA A 259 -1.93 -15.03 29.19
N ILE A 260 -1.20 -14.11 28.55
CA ILE A 260 -1.78 -12.90 27.98
C ILE A 260 -2.79 -13.37 26.94
N GLU A 261 -4.08 -13.13 27.14
CA GLU A 261 -5.10 -13.48 26.16
C GLU A 261 -5.32 -12.31 25.20
N PRO A 262 -5.29 -12.54 23.88
CA PRO A 262 -5.54 -11.50 22.91
C PRO A 262 -7.04 -11.13 22.90
N THR A 263 -7.32 -9.87 22.56
CA THR A 263 -8.69 -9.37 22.39
C THR A 263 -9.12 -9.50 20.93
N PHE A 264 -10.37 -9.88 20.70
CA PHE A 264 -10.95 -9.87 19.36
C PHE A 264 -11.20 -8.42 18.90
N GLU A 265 -10.73 -8.06 17.72
CA GLU A 265 -10.96 -6.75 17.09
C GLU A 265 -11.63 -6.93 15.72
N PRO A 266 -12.92 -6.52 15.56
CA PRO A 266 -13.64 -6.61 14.29
C PRO A 266 -12.91 -5.97 13.10
N ALA A 267 -12.16 -4.88 13.33
CA ALA A 267 -11.41 -4.19 12.28
C ALA A 267 -10.28 -5.04 11.65
N LEU A 268 -9.90 -6.15 12.30
CA LEU A 268 -8.86 -7.05 11.81
C LEU A 268 -9.40 -8.21 10.98
N GLU A 269 -10.72 -8.34 10.84
CA GLU A 269 -11.34 -9.32 9.95
C GLU A 269 -10.88 -9.11 8.49
N SER A 270 -10.68 -10.22 7.79
CA SER A 270 -10.30 -10.19 6.37
C SER A 270 -11.52 -10.02 5.46
N SER A 271 -11.27 -9.89 4.15
CA SER A 271 -12.34 -9.70 3.15
C SER A 271 -13.43 -10.76 3.25
N ASP A 272 -14.68 -10.33 3.15
CA ASP A 272 -15.83 -11.21 3.06
C ASP A 272 -16.16 -11.53 1.59
N PHE A 273 -15.78 -12.73 1.15
CA PHE A 273 -16.01 -13.21 -0.21
C PHE A 273 -17.38 -13.84 -0.43
N GLY A 274 -18.30 -13.74 0.52
CA GLY A 274 -19.65 -14.20 0.28
C GLY A 274 -19.74 -15.72 0.19
N TRP A 275 -20.61 -16.18 -0.70
CA TRP A 275 -20.66 -17.58 -1.11
C TRP A 275 -19.45 -18.02 -1.94
N VAL A 276 -18.57 -17.11 -2.37
CA VAL A 276 -17.35 -17.47 -3.13
C VAL A 276 -16.19 -17.90 -2.22
N THR A 277 -16.36 -17.84 -0.90
CA THR A 277 -15.32 -18.23 0.06
C THR A 277 -14.86 -19.68 -0.13
N GLY A 278 -13.56 -19.88 -0.36
CA GLY A 278 -12.95 -21.19 -0.58
C GLY A 278 -12.96 -21.69 -2.03
N VAL A 279 -13.53 -20.94 -2.99
CA VAL A 279 -13.41 -21.31 -4.42
C VAL A 279 -12.01 -20.98 -4.93
N GLU A 280 -11.48 -21.84 -5.80
CA GLU A 280 -10.34 -21.50 -6.63
C GLU A 280 -10.69 -20.33 -7.59
N LYS A 281 -9.82 -19.33 -7.68
CA LYS A 281 -10.07 -18.14 -8.51
C LYS A 281 -10.20 -18.45 -10.00
N SER A 282 -9.62 -19.56 -10.47
CA SER A 282 -9.76 -20.04 -11.85
C SER A 282 -11.19 -20.49 -12.12
N VAL A 283 -11.77 -21.28 -11.21
CA VAL A 283 -13.16 -21.75 -11.24
C VAL A 283 -14.12 -20.58 -11.15
N GLU A 284 -13.92 -19.65 -10.21
CA GLU A 284 -14.74 -18.42 -10.11
C GLU A 284 -14.74 -17.63 -11.43
N ALA A 285 -13.55 -17.43 -12.02
CA ALA A 285 -13.44 -16.70 -13.27
C ALA A 285 -14.13 -17.43 -14.44
N GLN A 286 -14.10 -18.76 -14.44
CA GLN A 286 -14.77 -19.58 -15.46
C GLN A 286 -16.30 -19.49 -15.34
N GLU A 287 -16.84 -19.55 -14.13
CA GLU A 287 -18.28 -19.37 -13.91
C GLU A 287 -18.74 -17.96 -14.30
N ALA A 288 -17.94 -16.93 -13.99
CA ALA A 288 -18.21 -15.57 -14.43
C ALA A 288 -18.20 -15.45 -15.97
N ALA A 289 -17.19 -16.02 -16.64
CA ALA A 289 -17.08 -16.03 -18.09
C ALA A 289 -18.30 -16.69 -18.76
N THR A 290 -18.71 -17.86 -18.25
CA THR A 290 -19.89 -18.58 -18.72
C THR A 290 -21.18 -17.77 -18.54
N ALA A 291 -21.39 -17.20 -17.35
CA ALA A 291 -22.61 -16.43 -17.04
C ALA A 291 -22.72 -15.13 -17.83
N PHE A 292 -21.60 -14.53 -18.21
CA PHE A 292 -21.57 -13.29 -19.01
C PHE A 292 -21.43 -13.53 -20.52
N GLY A 293 -21.17 -14.77 -20.95
CA GLY A 293 -20.95 -15.09 -22.37
C GLY A 293 -19.69 -14.46 -22.97
N VAL A 294 -18.63 -14.30 -22.18
CA VAL A 294 -17.35 -13.68 -22.59
C VAL A 294 -16.16 -14.55 -22.22
N ASP A 295 -14.96 -14.21 -22.69
CA ASP A 295 -13.73 -14.91 -22.32
C ASP A 295 -13.28 -14.59 -20.87
N LEU A 296 -12.40 -15.45 -20.33
CA LEU A 296 -11.85 -15.35 -18.97
C LEU A 296 -11.17 -14.01 -18.67
N LYS A 297 -10.44 -13.42 -19.64
CA LYS A 297 -9.74 -12.15 -19.43
C LYS A 297 -10.74 -11.02 -19.30
N THR A 298 -11.78 -11.02 -20.14
CA THR A 298 -12.86 -10.04 -20.11
C THR A 298 -13.66 -10.13 -18.81
N ALA A 299 -14.09 -11.32 -18.38
CA ALA A 299 -14.83 -11.50 -17.14
C ALA A 299 -14.04 -11.04 -15.89
N LYS A 300 -12.72 -11.26 -15.86
CA LYS A 300 -11.84 -10.83 -14.76
C LYS A 300 -11.78 -9.31 -14.56
N ARG A 301 -12.16 -8.50 -15.56
CA ARG A 301 -12.19 -7.03 -15.45
C ARG A 301 -13.17 -6.58 -14.37
N LEU A 302 -14.35 -7.23 -14.29
CA LEU A 302 -15.31 -6.99 -13.20
C LEU A 302 -14.77 -7.47 -11.85
N LEU A 303 -14.30 -8.71 -11.76
CA LEU A 303 -13.91 -9.37 -10.50
C LEU A 303 -12.70 -8.71 -9.79
N LYS A 304 -11.90 -7.94 -10.51
CA LYS A 304 -10.73 -7.22 -9.98
C LYS A 304 -11.05 -5.81 -9.49
N HIS A 305 -12.26 -5.31 -9.77
CA HIS A 305 -12.62 -3.95 -9.42
C HIS A 305 -12.76 -3.78 -7.89
N PRO A 306 -12.25 -2.70 -7.27
CA PRO A 306 -12.33 -2.50 -5.80
C PRO A 306 -13.75 -2.45 -5.25
N LEU A 307 -14.70 -1.95 -6.06
CA LEU A 307 -16.12 -1.86 -5.73
C LEU A 307 -16.92 -3.10 -6.12
N TYR A 308 -16.30 -4.14 -6.68
CA TYR A 308 -17.02 -5.39 -6.96
C TYR A 308 -17.50 -6.00 -5.65
N SER A 309 -18.82 -6.12 -5.48
CA SER A 309 -19.41 -6.80 -4.32
C SER A 309 -19.50 -8.29 -4.64
N TYR A 310 -19.07 -9.17 -3.74
CA TYR A 310 -19.25 -10.62 -3.91
C TYR A 310 -20.71 -11.01 -3.61
N PRO A 311 -21.23 -12.10 -4.22
CA PRO A 311 -22.58 -12.59 -3.91
C PRO A 311 -22.64 -13.02 -2.45
N GLY A 312 -23.49 -12.36 -1.66
CA GLY A 312 -23.61 -12.59 -0.21
C GLY A 312 -22.40 -12.10 0.62
N GLY A 313 -21.53 -11.26 0.03
CA GLY A 313 -20.32 -10.71 0.67
C GLY A 313 -20.17 -9.21 0.41
N HIS A 314 -18.95 -8.70 0.60
CA HIS A 314 -18.64 -7.27 0.59
C HIS A 314 -17.58 -6.92 -0.46
N SER A 315 -17.56 -5.66 -0.91
CA SER A 315 -16.48 -5.21 -1.79
C SER A 315 -15.18 -5.01 -1.00
N PHE A 316 -14.04 -4.92 -1.71
CA PHE A 316 -12.79 -4.55 -1.04
C PHE A 316 -12.88 -3.14 -0.45
N PHE A 317 -13.59 -2.23 -1.11
CA PHE A 317 -13.79 -0.87 -0.59
C PHE A 317 -14.54 -0.87 0.76
N ASP A 318 -15.51 -1.76 0.94
CA ASP A 318 -16.21 -1.91 2.22
C ASP A 318 -15.24 -2.38 3.33
N LEU A 319 -14.39 -3.38 3.05
CA LEU A 319 -13.31 -3.78 3.96
C LEU A 319 -12.38 -2.60 4.28
N TYR A 320 -12.00 -1.82 3.26
CA TYR A 320 -11.13 -0.67 3.44
C TYR A 320 -11.75 0.35 4.41
N VAL A 321 -13.03 0.67 4.26
CA VAL A 321 -13.74 1.57 5.17
C VAL A 321 -13.72 1.03 6.60
N ASP A 322 -14.01 -0.26 6.79
CA ASP A 322 -14.08 -0.88 8.12
C ASP A 322 -12.71 -0.96 8.81
N VAL A 323 -11.68 -1.36 8.07
CA VAL A 323 -10.31 -1.43 8.59
C VAL A 323 -9.84 -0.06 9.03
N ILE A 324 -10.00 0.97 8.20
CA ILE A 324 -9.47 2.30 8.51
C ILE A 324 -10.24 2.94 9.66
N ASP A 325 -11.57 2.90 9.66
CA ASP A 325 -12.39 3.40 10.77
C ASP A 325 -12.05 2.70 12.08
N GLY A 326 -12.02 1.37 12.07
CA GLY A 326 -11.74 0.57 13.25
C GLY A 326 -10.34 0.76 13.80
N LEU A 327 -9.31 0.91 12.95
CA LEU A 327 -7.95 1.22 13.42
C LEU A 327 -7.85 2.61 14.06
N HIS A 328 -8.59 3.61 13.55
CA HIS A 328 -8.65 4.92 14.20
C HIS A 328 -9.33 4.83 15.58
N GLN A 329 -10.48 4.16 15.67
CA GLN A 329 -11.21 3.98 16.93
C GLN A 329 -10.39 3.19 17.96
N LEU A 330 -9.72 2.13 17.52
CA LEU A 330 -8.84 1.34 18.35
C LEU A 330 -7.68 2.20 18.87
N ALA A 331 -6.99 2.93 18.00
CA ALA A 331 -5.88 3.77 18.43
C ALA A 331 -6.34 4.88 19.37
N GLN A 332 -7.44 5.57 19.05
CA GLN A 332 -7.99 6.63 19.88
C GLN A 332 -8.37 6.15 21.29
N SER A 333 -8.95 4.95 21.41
CA SER A 333 -9.34 4.37 22.70
C SER A 333 -8.17 3.81 23.52
N ARG A 334 -6.96 3.73 22.93
CA ARG A 334 -5.75 3.13 23.53
C ARG A 334 -4.57 4.11 23.58
N GLN A 335 -4.85 5.40 23.75
CA GLN A 335 -3.79 6.39 24.00
C GLN A 335 -2.99 6.02 25.26
N GLY A 336 -1.67 6.21 25.22
CA GLY A 336 -0.75 5.78 26.26
C GLY A 336 -0.19 4.36 26.09
N HIS A 337 -0.69 3.59 25.12
CA HIS A 337 -0.35 2.16 24.99
C HIS A 337 0.36 1.82 23.67
N VAL A 338 0.95 0.62 23.67
CA VAL A 338 1.48 -0.05 22.49
C VAL A 338 0.58 -1.25 22.19
N ALA A 339 0.13 -1.37 20.95
CA ALA A 339 -0.75 -2.43 20.50
C ALA A 339 -0.13 -3.24 19.36
N CYS A 340 -0.20 -4.57 19.47
CA CYS A 340 0.14 -5.53 18.43
C CYS A 340 -1.15 -5.99 17.74
N LEU A 341 -1.25 -5.74 16.44
CA LEU A 341 -2.42 -6.07 15.63
C LEU A 341 -2.07 -7.22 14.69
N TYR A 342 -2.63 -8.41 14.91
CA TYR A 342 -2.35 -9.59 14.12
C TYR A 342 -3.39 -9.75 13.02
N THR A 343 -2.96 -9.71 11.76
CA THR A 343 -3.86 -9.45 10.64
C THR A 343 -3.52 -10.18 9.34
N HIS A 344 -4.29 -9.90 8.29
CA HIS A 344 -4.23 -10.53 6.97
C HIS A 344 -3.67 -9.61 5.89
N SER A 345 -3.33 -10.19 4.73
CA SER A 345 -2.87 -9.43 3.55
C SER A 345 -3.86 -8.34 3.12
N SER A 346 -5.17 -8.60 3.23
CA SER A 346 -6.21 -7.65 2.82
C SER A 346 -6.25 -6.40 3.71
N THR A 347 -6.08 -6.57 5.02
CA THR A 347 -6.04 -5.48 6.00
C THR A 347 -4.77 -4.65 5.84
N MET A 348 -3.61 -5.31 5.66
CA MET A 348 -2.36 -4.62 5.37
C MET A 348 -2.46 -3.79 4.08
N ARG A 349 -3.06 -4.37 3.03
CA ARG A 349 -3.30 -3.67 1.78
C ARG A 349 -4.21 -2.45 1.96
N ALA A 350 -5.31 -2.58 2.70
CA ALA A 350 -6.22 -1.46 2.99
C ALA A 350 -5.49 -0.32 3.72
N LEU A 351 -4.68 -0.67 4.73
CA LEU A 351 -3.86 0.27 5.48
C LEU A 351 -2.84 0.99 4.60
N MET A 352 -2.10 0.27 3.75
CA MET A 352 -1.13 0.87 2.83
C MET A 352 -1.80 1.79 1.81
N ILE A 353 -2.96 1.38 1.28
CA ILE A 353 -3.76 2.24 0.40
C ILE A 353 -4.15 3.52 1.14
N TYR A 354 -4.58 3.46 2.40
CA TYR A 354 -4.97 4.66 3.15
C TYR A 354 -3.78 5.60 3.38
N LEU A 355 -2.63 5.05 3.79
CA LEU A 355 -1.43 5.83 4.14
C LEU A 355 -0.74 6.47 2.94
N ASP A 356 -1.02 5.98 1.72
CA ASP A 356 -0.57 6.62 0.48
C ASP A 356 -1.39 7.89 0.21
N PRO A 357 -0.78 9.06 0.01
CA PRO A 357 -1.53 10.31 -0.20
C PRO A 357 -2.23 10.40 -1.57
N ARG A 358 -1.90 9.54 -2.54
CA ARG A 358 -2.55 9.55 -3.86
C ARG A 358 -4.02 9.13 -3.79
N PRO A 359 -4.85 9.46 -4.79
CA PRO A 359 -6.22 8.96 -4.88
C PRO A 359 -6.34 7.45 -4.69
N PHE A 360 -7.45 6.99 -4.12
CA PHE A 360 -7.68 5.57 -3.80
C PHE A 360 -7.39 4.65 -4.99
N HIS A 361 -7.87 5.00 -6.18
CA HIS A 361 -7.76 4.14 -7.37
C HIS A 361 -6.30 3.92 -7.81
N GLU A 362 -5.46 4.95 -7.74
CA GLU A 362 -4.03 4.85 -8.05
C GLU A 362 -3.32 3.94 -7.05
N ALA A 363 -3.52 4.21 -5.75
CA ALA A 363 -2.93 3.42 -4.68
C ALA A 363 -3.44 1.97 -4.71
N PHE A 364 -4.72 1.75 -4.96
CA PHE A 364 -5.30 0.42 -5.10
C PHE A 364 -4.68 -0.35 -6.26
N GLY A 365 -4.45 0.31 -7.41
CA GLY A 365 -3.78 -0.28 -8.57
C GLY A 365 -2.37 -0.76 -8.23
N GLU A 366 -1.58 0.07 -7.55
CA GLU A 366 -0.20 -0.26 -7.16
C GLU A 366 -0.14 -1.37 -6.10
N PHE A 367 -0.97 -1.27 -5.05
CA PHE A 367 -0.99 -2.25 -3.96
C PHE A 367 -1.88 -3.47 -4.26
N SER A 368 -2.42 -3.59 -5.49
CA SER A 368 -3.18 -4.77 -5.92
C SER A 368 -2.36 -6.05 -5.94
N ASP A 369 -1.08 -5.90 -6.28
CA ASP A 369 -0.13 -7.00 -6.33
C ASP A 369 0.71 -7.08 -5.05
N TYR A 370 0.27 -6.46 -3.94
CA TYR A 370 0.97 -6.56 -2.66
C TYR A 370 1.12 -8.04 -2.26
N LYS A 371 2.36 -8.55 -2.33
CA LYS A 371 2.65 -9.99 -2.25
C LYS A 371 2.82 -10.43 -0.80
N GLU A 372 2.52 -11.71 -0.54
CA GLU A 372 2.79 -12.41 0.72
C GLU A 372 4.28 -12.38 1.17
N GLY A 373 5.20 -11.84 0.35
CA GLY A 373 6.62 -11.64 0.67
C GLY A 373 7.03 -10.24 1.13
N GLN A 374 6.13 -9.25 1.15
CA GLN A 374 6.43 -7.86 1.57
C GLN A 374 6.17 -7.65 3.07
N ASP A 375 6.86 -6.70 3.71
CA ASP A 375 6.73 -6.20 5.10
C ASP A 375 5.78 -6.99 6.03
N ASN A 376 6.34 -7.70 7.01
CA ASN A 376 5.55 -8.48 7.96
C ASN A 376 5.13 -7.67 9.18
N VAL A 377 5.85 -6.60 9.51
CA VAL A 377 5.51 -5.70 10.62
C VAL A 377 5.58 -4.26 10.15
N VAL A 378 4.42 -3.62 10.12
CA VAL A 378 4.25 -2.19 9.89
C VAL A 378 4.11 -1.50 11.24
N LEU A 379 4.93 -0.48 11.46
CA LEU A 379 4.87 0.39 12.61
C LEU A 379 4.17 1.70 12.25
N LEU A 380 3.20 2.07 13.08
CA LEU A 380 2.48 3.34 13.01
C LEU A 380 2.46 4.02 14.37
N THR A 381 2.33 5.33 14.35
CA THR A 381 2.00 6.15 15.51
C THR A 381 0.69 6.86 15.23
N TYR A 382 -0.30 6.66 16.10
CA TYR A 382 -1.50 7.50 16.13
C TYR A 382 -1.24 8.71 17.02
N GLU A 383 -1.46 9.91 16.49
CA GLU A 383 -1.32 11.17 17.21
C GLU A 383 -2.12 12.26 16.48
N GLN A 384 -2.73 13.18 17.22
CA GLN A 384 -3.51 14.29 16.66
C GLN A 384 -4.61 13.81 15.69
N ASP A 385 -5.34 12.77 16.11
CA ASP A 385 -6.42 12.16 15.35
C ASP A 385 -6.04 11.62 13.96
N GLN A 386 -4.77 11.27 13.78
CA GLN A 386 -4.22 10.83 12.51
C GLN A 386 -3.18 9.73 12.73
N LEU A 387 -3.12 8.78 11.79
CA LEU A 387 -2.04 7.80 11.69
C LEU A 387 -0.81 8.40 11.01
N SER A 388 0.38 8.10 11.50
CA SER A 388 1.66 8.43 10.88
C SER A 388 1.84 7.74 9.53
N GLY A 389 2.88 8.09 8.78
CA GLY A 389 3.35 7.21 7.70
C GLY A 389 3.80 5.86 8.28
N TYR A 390 3.82 4.82 7.45
CA TYR A 390 4.29 3.50 7.88
C TYR A 390 5.80 3.35 7.82
N SER A 391 6.34 2.60 8.78
CA SER A 391 7.71 2.10 8.77
C SER A 391 7.72 0.59 8.80
N THR A 392 8.65 -0.02 8.06
CA THR A 392 8.87 -1.46 8.18
C THR A 392 9.77 -1.72 9.39
N ALA A 393 9.16 -2.24 10.45
CA ALA A 393 9.88 -2.59 11.67
C ALA A 393 10.62 -3.92 11.54
N VAL A 394 10.01 -4.89 10.85
CA VAL A 394 10.58 -6.23 10.62
C VAL A 394 10.24 -6.71 9.22
N GLY A 395 11.30 -7.05 8.47
CA GLY A 395 11.24 -7.44 7.07
C GLY A 395 11.90 -6.39 6.18
N LEU A 396 12.45 -6.85 5.06
CA LEU A 396 12.69 -6.02 3.88
C LEU A 396 11.70 -6.54 2.86
N SER A 397 10.98 -5.66 2.17
CA SER A 397 10.16 -6.08 1.03
C SER A 397 11.01 -6.82 0.01
N ALA A 398 10.41 -7.67 -0.84
CA ALA A 398 11.17 -8.33 -1.91
C ALA A 398 11.87 -7.31 -2.82
N HIS A 399 11.21 -6.17 -3.09
CA HIS A 399 11.80 -5.06 -3.83
C HIS A 399 12.97 -4.41 -3.06
N GLU A 400 12.84 -4.15 -1.76
CA GLU A 400 13.96 -3.61 -0.96
C GLU A 400 15.09 -4.62 -0.78
N ARG A 401 14.83 -5.93 -0.73
CA ARG A 401 15.87 -6.96 -0.76
C ARG A 401 16.60 -6.92 -2.09
N THR A 402 15.88 -6.94 -3.22
CA THR A 402 16.49 -6.88 -4.55
C THR A 402 17.21 -5.56 -4.78
N THR A 403 16.64 -4.42 -4.35
CA THR A 403 17.27 -3.10 -4.42
C THR A 403 18.47 -3.02 -3.48
N ARG A 404 18.43 -3.63 -2.29
CA ARG A 404 19.57 -3.72 -1.36
C ARG A 404 20.66 -4.64 -1.91
N GLU A 405 20.32 -5.79 -2.46
CA GLU A 405 21.26 -6.71 -3.10
C GLU A 405 21.90 -6.08 -4.35
N ALA A 406 21.10 -5.40 -5.17
CA ALA A 406 21.58 -4.64 -6.31
C ALA A 406 22.43 -3.45 -5.87
N TRP A 407 22.03 -2.70 -4.84
CA TRP A 407 22.79 -1.58 -4.30
C TRP A 407 24.09 -2.04 -3.67
N ILE A 408 24.10 -3.14 -2.88
CA ILE A 408 25.32 -3.73 -2.30
C ILE A 408 26.26 -4.19 -3.41
N SER A 409 25.75 -4.87 -4.44
CA SER A 409 26.54 -5.29 -5.60
C SER A 409 27.13 -4.10 -6.37
N VAL A 410 26.32 -3.04 -6.57
CA VAL A 410 26.74 -1.80 -7.23
C VAL A 410 27.75 -1.02 -6.36
N GLU A 411 27.52 -0.89 -5.06
CA GLU A 411 28.46 -0.23 -4.12
C GLU A 411 29.78 -0.99 -4.03
N GLN A 412 29.75 -2.31 -3.92
CA GLN A 412 30.96 -3.13 -3.94
C GLN A 412 31.77 -2.92 -5.24
N SER A 413 31.11 -2.71 -6.38
CA SER A 413 31.77 -2.38 -7.65
C SER A 413 32.21 -0.90 -7.77
N ARG A 414 31.61 0.00 -6.98
CA ARG A 414 31.82 1.46 -7.03
C ARG A 414 32.76 1.99 -5.97
N ARG A 415 32.98 1.25 -4.88
CA ARG A 415 33.83 1.64 -3.74
C ARG A 415 35.25 2.04 -4.16
N ASP A 416 35.74 1.47 -5.26
CA ASP A 416 37.06 1.77 -5.83
C ASP A 416 37.01 2.77 -7.02
N ARG A 417 35.81 3.18 -7.46
CA ARG A 417 35.60 4.04 -8.65
C ARG A 417 35.07 5.44 -8.31
N VAL A 418 34.49 5.63 -7.13
CA VAL A 418 34.04 6.93 -6.64
C VAL A 418 35.19 7.58 -5.88
N THR A 419 35.84 8.56 -6.50
CA THR A 419 36.98 9.29 -5.91
C THR A 419 36.55 10.44 -4.99
N LEU A 420 35.28 10.83 -5.01
CA LEU A 420 34.72 11.91 -4.19
C LEU A 420 34.28 11.36 -2.83
N GLN A 421 34.77 11.98 -1.74
CA GLN A 421 34.29 11.68 -0.39
C GLN A 421 32.86 12.23 -0.19
N PRO A 422 32.08 11.67 0.76
CA PRO A 422 30.78 12.22 1.12
C PRO A 422 30.84 13.73 1.39
N ARG A 423 29.89 14.49 0.83
CA ARG A 423 29.79 15.96 0.91
C ARG A 423 30.87 16.76 0.17
N GLN A 424 31.74 16.14 -0.63
CA GLN A 424 32.67 16.88 -1.48
C GLN A 424 32.06 17.43 -2.76
N LEU A 425 30.94 16.87 -3.24
CA LEU A 425 30.29 17.31 -4.47
C LEU A 425 29.77 18.76 -4.36
N ARG A 426 30.22 19.63 -5.25
CA ARG A 426 29.84 21.06 -5.34
C ARG A 426 29.16 21.41 -6.66
N ARG A 427 29.33 20.58 -7.69
CA ARG A 427 28.83 20.86 -9.03
C ARG A 427 28.32 19.63 -9.78
N LEU A 428 27.24 19.82 -10.50
CA LEU A 428 26.68 18.86 -11.45
C LEU A 428 26.71 19.47 -12.85
N VAL A 429 27.15 18.68 -13.82
CA VAL A 429 26.98 18.94 -15.25
C VAL A 429 26.08 17.84 -15.79
N ALA A 430 24.92 18.17 -16.35
CA ALA A 430 23.96 17.19 -16.83
C ALA A 430 23.72 17.32 -18.34
N LEU A 431 23.62 16.19 -19.02
CA LEU A 431 23.28 16.12 -20.43
C LEU A 431 22.29 14.98 -20.69
N VAL A 432 21.49 15.11 -21.74
CA VAL A 432 20.59 14.03 -22.21
C VAL A 432 21.17 13.45 -23.49
N SER A 433 21.39 12.14 -23.52
CA SER A 433 22.03 11.45 -24.66
C SER A 433 21.15 10.31 -25.18
N GLY A 434 21.12 10.12 -26.50
CA GLY A 434 20.34 9.06 -27.14
C GLY A 434 19.10 9.58 -27.85
N GLY A 435 18.03 8.77 -27.87
CA GLY A 435 16.74 9.17 -28.45
C GLY A 435 15.89 9.94 -27.44
N ASP A 436 14.95 10.73 -27.94
CA ASP A 436 13.99 11.43 -27.09
C ASP A 436 13.17 10.42 -26.26
N PHE A 437 13.08 10.66 -24.95
CA PHE A 437 12.30 9.85 -24.04
C PHE A 437 11.42 10.73 -23.14
N ALA A 438 10.22 10.25 -22.86
CA ALA A 438 9.26 10.94 -22.00
C ALA A 438 9.78 11.01 -20.56
N GLY A 439 9.75 12.20 -19.96
CA GLY A 439 10.18 12.43 -18.57
C GLY A 439 11.57 13.06 -18.39
N ALA A 440 12.33 13.28 -19.47
CA ALA A 440 13.63 13.96 -19.42
C ALA A 440 13.52 15.35 -18.73
N GLY A 441 12.47 16.12 -19.04
CA GLY A 441 12.25 17.42 -18.42
C GLY A 441 11.90 17.34 -16.92
N ALA A 442 11.20 16.30 -16.49
CA ALA A 442 10.94 16.06 -15.08
C ALA A 442 12.24 15.68 -14.34
N ALA A 443 13.07 14.82 -14.93
CA ALA A 443 14.35 14.41 -14.37
C ALA A 443 15.34 15.58 -14.23
N LEU A 444 15.46 16.42 -15.27
CA LEU A 444 16.32 17.61 -15.23
C LEU A 444 15.86 18.63 -14.19
N LYS A 445 14.55 18.86 -14.08
CA LYS A 445 14.00 19.75 -13.06
C LYS A 445 14.27 19.22 -11.65
N GLU A 446 14.06 17.93 -11.41
CA GLU A 446 14.31 17.33 -10.10
C GLU A 446 15.80 17.33 -9.76
N LEU A 447 16.67 17.09 -10.74
CA LEU A 447 18.12 17.18 -10.57
C LEU A 447 18.55 18.58 -10.11
N TYR A 448 18.02 19.63 -10.76
CA TYR A 448 18.25 21.01 -10.35
C TYR A 448 17.68 21.31 -8.95
N ALA A 449 16.43 20.93 -8.69
CA ALA A 449 15.76 21.22 -7.42
C ALA A 449 16.45 20.54 -6.24
N SER A 450 16.81 19.26 -6.41
CA SER A 450 17.60 18.50 -5.43
C SER A 450 19.00 19.09 -5.28
N GLY A 451 19.71 19.39 -6.38
CA GLY A 451 21.03 20.02 -6.35
C GLY A 451 21.03 21.33 -5.55
N SER A 452 20.10 22.23 -5.86
CA SER A 452 19.92 23.51 -5.15
C SER A 452 19.65 23.29 -3.65
N ARG A 453 18.79 22.34 -3.29
CA ARG A 453 18.52 21.98 -1.89
C ARG A 453 19.77 21.50 -1.14
N PHE A 454 20.71 20.88 -1.84
CA PHE A 454 21.99 20.41 -1.27
C PHE A 454 23.14 21.42 -1.42
N GLY A 455 22.90 22.62 -1.95
CA GLY A 455 23.94 23.62 -2.19
C GLY A 455 24.90 23.27 -3.33
N VAL A 456 24.44 22.45 -4.29
CA VAL A 456 25.22 21.96 -5.44
C VAL A 456 24.82 22.74 -6.69
N SER A 457 25.78 23.41 -7.31
CA SER A 457 25.57 24.17 -8.57
C SER A 457 25.27 23.22 -9.73
N THR A 458 24.29 23.54 -10.57
CA THR A 458 23.86 22.66 -11.68
C THR A 458 24.05 23.35 -13.02
N HIS A 459 24.61 22.63 -13.99
CA HIS A 459 24.85 23.09 -15.35
C HIS A 459 24.23 22.11 -16.34
N PHE A 460 23.62 22.61 -17.41
CA PHE A 460 23.08 21.78 -18.48
C PHE A 460 23.91 21.89 -19.75
N VAL A 461 24.11 20.75 -20.42
CA VAL A 461 24.72 20.67 -21.74
C VAL A 461 23.61 20.50 -22.77
N ARG A 462 23.54 21.41 -23.74
CA ARG A 462 22.52 21.32 -24.79
C ARG A 462 22.86 20.21 -25.79
N HIS A 463 21.88 19.47 -26.28
CA HIS A 463 22.05 18.46 -27.33
C HIS A 463 23.10 17.36 -26.98
N GLY A 464 23.16 16.91 -25.73
CA GLY A 464 23.97 15.76 -25.33
C GLY A 464 25.47 15.92 -25.59
N PHE A 465 26.12 14.84 -26.06
CA PHE A 465 27.57 14.84 -26.33
C PHE A 465 27.99 15.80 -27.45
N LEU A 466 27.11 16.10 -28.40
CA LEU A 466 27.36 17.13 -29.41
C LEU A 466 27.61 18.49 -28.76
N GLY A 467 26.77 18.92 -27.82
CA GLY A 467 27.00 20.18 -27.13
C GLY A 467 28.18 20.13 -26.19
N LEU A 468 28.49 18.97 -25.59
CA LEU A 468 29.69 18.85 -24.75
C LEU A 468 30.96 19.07 -25.58
N ALA A 469 31.03 18.46 -26.77
CA ALA A 469 32.14 18.66 -27.71
C ALA A 469 32.25 20.11 -28.21
N ASN A 470 31.15 20.86 -28.23
CA ASN A 470 31.09 22.26 -28.68
C ASN A 470 31.03 23.30 -27.53
N ASN A 471 31.21 22.86 -26.28
CA ASN A 471 31.15 23.70 -25.08
C ASN A 471 29.82 24.45 -24.85
N TRP A 472 28.68 23.81 -25.15
CA TRP A 472 27.34 24.37 -24.92
C TRP A 472 26.83 24.07 -23.52
N ILE A 473 27.66 24.42 -22.52
CA ILE A 473 27.41 24.21 -21.10
C ILE A 473 26.97 25.53 -20.49
N HIS A 474 25.82 25.55 -19.84
CA HIS A 474 25.30 26.75 -19.17
C HIS A 474 24.88 26.43 -17.74
N GLU A 475 25.13 27.35 -16.82
CA GLU A 475 24.60 27.28 -15.46
C GLU A 475 23.09 27.44 -15.49
N VAL A 476 22.40 26.64 -14.68
CA VAL A 476 20.95 26.59 -14.61
C VAL A 476 20.48 27.44 -13.44
N GLN A 477 19.47 28.25 -13.68
CA GLN A 477 18.74 29.01 -12.68
C GLN A 477 17.30 28.49 -12.56
N GLU A 478 16.61 28.87 -11.49
CA GLU A 478 15.26 28.37 -11.21
C GLU A 478 14.29 28.63 -12.37
N HIS A 479 14.40 29.81 -13.01
CA HIS A 479 13.54 30.19 -14.12
C HIS A 479 13.75 29.31 -15.36
N ASP A 480 14.95 28.78 -15.58
CA ASP A 480 15.25 27.89 -16.71
C ASP A 480 14.50 26.56 -16.61
N THR A 481 14.11 26.15 -15.38
CA THR A 481 13.41 24.87 -15.14
C THR A 481 11.89 24.96 -15.18
N ARG A 482 11.33 26.17 -15.36
CA ARG A 482 9.87 26.38 -15.40
C ARG A 482 9.27 25.72 -16.64
N GLY A 483 8.20 24.95 -16.45
CA GLY A 483 7.48 24.28 -17.54
C GLY A 483 8.15 23.02 -18.10
N MET A 484 9.38 22.68 -17.69
CA MET A 484 10.09 21.49 -18.18
C MET A 484 9.34 20.17 -17.94
N VAL A 485 8.56 20.06 -16.84
CA VAL A 485 7.80 18.84 -16.49
C VAL A 485 6.75 18.47 -17.55
N GLY A 486 6.16 19.48 -18.21
CA GLY A 486 5.10 19.28 -19.19
C GLY A 486 5.60 19.05 -20.63
N GLN A 487 6.92 19.07 -20.85
CA GLN A 487 7.48 18.88 -22.19
C GLN A 487 7.63 17.38 -22.50
N ALA A 488 7.06 16.96 -23.62
CA ALA A 488 7.08 15.55 -24.05
C ALA A 488 8.47 15.05 -24.47
N SER A 489 9.40 15.96 -24.79
CA SER A 489 10.76 15.67 -25.23
C SER A 489 11.81 16.36 -24.33
N SER A 490 13.11 16.20 -24.61
CA SER A 490 14.21 16.80 -23.81
C SER A 490 14.23 18.33 -23.95
N PRO A 491 14.00 19.10 -22.86
CA PRO A 491 14.02 20.57 -22.90
C PRO A 491 15.37 21.17 -23.32
N ILE A 492 16.46 20.44 -23.09
CA ILE A 492 17.83 20.85 -23.43
C ILE A 492 18.32 20.19 -24.73
N GLY A 493 17.46 19.43 -25.40
CA GLY A 493 17.79 18.63 -26.59
C GLY A 493 18.56 17.35 -26.25
N SER A 494 18.43 16.35 -27.11
CA SER A 494 19.19 15.10 -27.08
C SER A 494 20.01 14.97 -28.39
N SER A 495 21.03 14.11 -28.42
CA SER A 495 21.69 13.75 -29.68
C SER A 495 22.21 12.31 -29.66
N ARG A 496 22.18 11.67 -30.84
CA ARG A 496 22.95 10.47 -31.17
C ARG A 496 24.18 10.91 -31.97
N PHE A 497 25.20 11.40 -31.27
CA PHE A 497 26.39 11.98 -31.89
C PHE A 497 27.44 10.90 -32.16
N GLU A 498 27.36 10.25 -33.33
CA GLU A 498 28.25 9.15 -33.72
C GLU A 498 29.73 9.55 -33.78
N ASP A 499 30.03 10.79 -34.19
CA ASP A 499 31.41 11.29 -34.26
C ASP A 499 32.08 11.37 -32.88
N PHE A 500 31.33 11.25 -31.78
CA PHE A 500 31.89 11.12 -30.44
C PHE A 500 32.76 9.86 -30.27
N LYS A 501 32.71 8.91 -31.20
CA LYS A 501 33.64 7.76 -31.25
C LYS A 501 35.06 8.17 -31.64
N ASP A 502 35.26 9.33 -32.27
CA ASP A 502 36.59 9.86 -32.60
C ASP A 502 37.27 10.41 -31.32
N GLU A 503 38.46 9.90 -31.04
CA GLU A 503 39.26 10.29 -29.88
C GLU A 503 39.49 11.80 -29.80
N ARG A 504 39.67 12.49 -30.94
CA ARG A 504 39.89 13.95 -30.98
C ARG A 504 38.68 14.72 -30.46
N ILE A 505 37.48 14.21 -30.72
CA ILE A 505 36.22 14.79 -30.25
C ILE A 505 36.03 14.50 -28.77
N GLN A 506 36.38 13.30 -28.30
CA GLN A 506 36.37 12.96 -26.86
C GLN A 506 37.34 13.85 -26.07
N GLN A 507 38.55 14.06 -26.58
CA GLN A 507 39.52 14.95 -25.97
C GLN A 507 39.01 16.40 -25.92
N ALA A 508 38.32 16.88 -26.95
CA ALA A 508 37.69 18.20 -26.94
C ALA A 508 36.59 18.30 -25.87
N ALA A 509 35.71 17.30 -25.79
CA ALA A 509 34.68 17.23 -24.75
C ALA A 509 35.27 17.19 -23.33
N ILE A 510 36.35 16.42 -23.11
CA ILE A 510 37.06 16.37 -21.83
C ILE A 510 37.64 17.74 -21.47
N ARG A 511 38.27 18.43 -22.42
CA ARG A 511 38.81 19.79 -22.20
C ARG A 511 37.72 20.77 -21.78
N HIS A 512 36.54 20.71 -22.39
CA HIS A 512 35.40 21.55 -22.00
C HIS A 512 34.80 21.17 -20.66
N LEU A 513 34.84 19.89 -20.30
CA LEU A 513 34.30 19.39 -19.03
C LEU A 513 35.23 19.66 -17.84
N GLN A 514 36.54 19.68 -18.07
CA GLN A 514 37.58 19.80 -17.03
C GLN A 514 37.35 20.92 -15.99
N PRO A 515 36.94 22.15 -16.37
CA PRO A 515 36.67 23.24 -15.40
C PRO A 515 35.54 22.96 -14.42
N TYR A 516 34.70 21.95 -14.71
CA TYR A 516 33.55 21.60 -13.91
C TYR A 516 33.77 20.38 -13.01
N MET A 517 34.86 19.63 -13.20
CA MET A 517 35.06 18.32 -12.55
C MET A 517 35.81 18.39 -11.22
N GLU A 518 36.42 19.52 -10.88
CA GLU A 518 36.91 19.71 -9.52
C GLU A 518 35.72 19.69 -8.55
N ASN A 519 35.64 18.65 -7.71
CA ASN A 519 34.49 18.41 -6.84
C ASN A 519 33.15 18.34 -7.60
N GLY A 520 33.20 17.94 -8.88
CA GLY A 520 32.04 17.89 -9.74
C GLY A 520 31.76 16.51 -10.32
N ALA A 521 30.55 16.33 -10.84
CA ALA A 521 30.16 15.11 -11.52
C ALA A 521 29.42 15.42 -12.84
N LEU A 522 29.67 14.58 -13.84
CA LEU A 522 28.88 14.52 -15.06
C LEU A 522 27.73 13.52 -14.88
N VAL A 523 26.51 13.96 -15.15
CA VAL A 523 25.29 13.16 -15.16
C VAL A 523 24.83 13.01 -16.61
N VAL A 524 24.77 11.77 -17.09
CA VAL A 524 24.24 11.43 -18.41
C VAL A 524 22.88 10.80 -18.21
N LEU A 525 21.84 11.47 -18.72
CA LEU A 525 20.44 11.04 -18.70
C LEU A 525 20.07 10.33 -20.00
#